data_AF-A0A5P8NZY8-F1
#
_entry.id   AF-A0A5P8NZY8-F1
#
_cell.length_a   1.000
_cell.length_b   1.000
_cell.length_c   1.000
_cell.angle_alpha   90.00
_cell.angle_beta   90.00
_cell.angle_gamma   90.00
#
_symmetry.space_group_name_H-M   'P 1'
#
loop_
_entity.id
_entity.type
_entity.pdbx_description
1 polymer ?
#
loop_
_entity_poly.entity_id
_entity_poly.type
_entity_poly.pdbx_seq_one_letter_code
_entity_poly.pdbx_strand_id
1 'polypeptide(L)'
;MKIIFLILLSTLLFADIKDDIFNYYQNEKYEDACTLGHKWLDKNIRDEEFISLYAFSCLKSDYIDRLSIPISLLKFSRESRSNSAYFSVILMQKKLLYHSLVDGYNLSKLKLPSTDYILSKVFDLYSELGEHEARTLYIFTDKKNPRVSYKLYVINDEQLSKMVIEEYFDTISIQRHVYW
;
A
#
# COMPACT_ATOMS: atom_id res chain seq x y z
N MET A 1 44.28 31.00 17.36
CA MET A 1 44.04 29.79 16.53
C MET A 1 43.50 28.58 17.33
N LYS A 2 42.73 28.75 18.42
CA LYS A 2 42.08 27.62 19.13
C LYS A 2 40.54 27.66 19.12
N ILE A 3 39.94 28.81 18.78
CA ILE A 3 38.48 28.99 18.78
C ILE A 3 37.83 28.61 17.44
N ILE A 4 38.60 28.61 16.34
CA ILE A 4 38.09 28.26 14.99
C ILE A 4 37.74 26.76 14.89
N PHE A 5 38.37 25.91 15.70
CA PHE A 5 38.13 24.46 15.67
C PHE A 5 36.79 24.04 16.35
N LEU A 6 36.20 24.91 17.17
CA LEU A 6 34.93 24.60 17.87
C LEU A 6 33.69 24.87 17.00
N ILE A 7 33.81 25.74 15.98
CA ILE A 7 32.70 26.12 15.08
C ILE A 7 32.54 25.10 13.94
N LEU A 8 33.59 24.32 13.62
CA LEU A 8 33.55 23.31 12.57
C LEU A 8 32.86 22.00 12.99
N LEU A 9 32.66 21.78 14.30
CA LEU A 9 32.04 20.55 14.82
C LEU A 9 30.51 20.65 14.93
N SER A 10 29.94 21.86 14.86
CA SER A 10 28.49 22.07 14.97
C SER A 10 27.72 21.91 13.65
N THR A 11 28.39 21.66 12.52
CA THR A 11 27.74 21.62 11.19
C THR A 11 27.50 20.21 10.63
N LEU A 12 27.67 19.14 11.42
CA LEU A 12 27.62 17.75 10.93
C LEU A 12 26.39 16.94 11.35
N LEU A 13 25.33 17.57 11.90
CA LEU A 13 24.13 16.86 12.39
C LEU A 13 22.85 17.29 11.69
N PHE A 14 22.88 17.46 10.37
CA PHE A 14 21.65 17.43 9.57
C PHE A 14 21.44 15.98 9.14
N ALA A 15 20.73 15.20 9.96
CA ALA A 15 20.20 13.92 9.51
C ALA A 15 19.21 14.21 8.37
N ASP A 16 19.45 13.62 7.20
CA ASP A 16 18.52 13.71 6.08
C ASP A 16 17.28 12.89 6.44
N ILE A 17 16.11 13.53 6.36
CA ILE A 17 14.83 12.87 6.63
C ILE A 17 14.62 11.65 5.73
N LYS A 18 15.18 11.65 4.51
CA LYS A 18 15.13 10.52 3.60
C LYS A 18 15.93 9.33 4.15
N ASP A 19 17.08 9.57 4.79
CA ASP A 19 17.87 8.51 5.42
C ASP A 19 17.13 7.90 6.61
N ASP A 20 16.45 8.71 7.43
CA ASP A 20 15.64 8.20 8.54
C ASP A 20 14.50 7.29 8.05
N ILE A 21 13.77 7.72 7.02
CA ILE A 21 12.70 6.90 6.41
C ILE A 21 13.29 5.63 5.81
N PHE A 22 14.44 5.72 5.13
CA PHE A 22 15.10 4.57 4.53
C PHE A 22 15.54 3.57 5.60
N ASN A 23 16.08 4.07 6.71
CA ASN A 23 16.44 3.23 7.86
C ASN A 23 15.21 2.53 8.44
N TYR A 24 14.09 3.23 8.62
CA TYR A 24 12.84 2.58 9.06
C TYR A 24 12.39 1.51 8.06
N TYR A 25 12.43 1.81 6.76
CA TYR A 25 12.03 0.87 5.70
C TYR A 25 12.88 -0.40 5.69
N GLN A 26 14.22 -0.27 5.78
CA GLN A 26 15.15 -1.39 5.80
C GLN A 26 15.01 -2.27 7.04
N ASN A 27 14.51 -1.72 8.14
CA ASN A 27 14.23 -2.45 9.38
C ASN A 27 12.76 -2.92 9.47
N GLU A 28 12.04 -2.96 8.35
CA GLU A 28 10.63 -3.40 8.24
C GLU A 28 9.64 -2.58 9.09
N LYS A 29 10.06 -1.39 9.54
CA LYS A 29 9.23 -0.43 10.27
C LYS A 29 8.45 0.44 9.29
N TYR A 30 7.64 -0.20 8.45
CA TYR A 30 6.95 0.46 7.34
C TYR A 30 5.93 1.51 7.78
N GLU A 31 5.27 1.29 8.92
CA GLU A 31 4.32 2.24 9.49
C GLU A 31 5.02 3.54 9.94
N ASP A 32 6.17 3.42 10.61
CA ASP A 32 7.01 4.55 11.02
C ASP A 32 7.51 5.31 9.80
N ALA A 33 8.04 4.58 8.79
CA ALA A 33 8.51 5.15 7.54
C ALA A 33 7.39 5.90 6.79
N CYS A 34 6.20 5.31 6.68
CA CYS A 34 5.05 5.93 6.04
C CYS A 34 4.58 7.18 6.79
N THR A 35 4.52 7.12 8.13
CA THR A 35 4.07 8.24 8.97
C THR A 35 5.05 9.40 8.95
N LEU A 36 6.35 9.10 9.01
CA LEU A 36 7.39 10.11 8.88
C LEU A 36 7.41 10.71 7.46
N GLY A 37 7.31 9.88 6.43
CA GLY A 37 7.19 10.34 5.04
C GLY A 37 5.99 11.24 4.81
N HIS A 38 4.83 10.89 5.36
CA HIS A 38 3.62 11.70 5.28
C HIS A 38 3.83 13.08 5.92
N LYS A 39 4.39 13.11 7.13
CA LYS A 39 4.68 14.36 7.88
C LYS A 39 5.60 15.32 7.12
N TRP A 40 6.51 14.79 6.30
CA TRP A 40 7.52 15.58 5.60
C TRP A 40 7.27 15.71 4.10
N LEU A 41 6.14 15.22 3.60
CA LEU A 41 5.82 15.21 2.18
C LEU A 41 5.85 16.61 1.57
N ASP A 42 5.20 17.59 2.21
CA ASP A 42 5.09 18.97 1.70
C ASP A 42 6.46 19.63 1.45
N LYS A 43 7.46 19.28 2.26
CA LYS A 43 8.83 19.81 2.12
C LYS A 43 9.64 19.08 1.06
N ASN A 44 9.18 17.90 0.63
CA ASN A 44 9.90 17.00 -0.26
C ASN A 44 9.10 16.66 -1.53
N ILE A 45 8.07 17.44 -1.89
CA ILE A 45 7.21 17.19 -3.06
C ILE A 45 7.93 17.15 -4.43
N ARG A 46 9.20 17.56 -4.48
CA ARG A 46 10.04 17.55 -5.69
C ARG A 46 11.04 16.40 -5.71
N ASP A 47 11.25 15.70 -4.59
CA ASP A 47 12.15 14.55 -4.51
C ASP A 47 11.35 13.27 -4.80
N GLU A 48 11.44 12.77 -6.03
CA GLU A 48 10.70 11.57 -6.45
C GLU A 48 11.21 10.28 -5.78
N GLU A 49 12.46 10.25 -5.30
CA GLU A 49 12.98 9.11 -4.53
C GLU A 49 12.33 9.09 -3.14
N PHE A 50 12.30 10.25 -2.47
CA PHE A 50 11.60 10.42 -1.20
C PHE A 50 10.13 9.99 -1.34
N ILE A 51 9.43 10.50 -2.36
CA ILE A 51 8.01 10.21 -2.56
C ILE A 51 7.81 8.71 -2.83
N SER A 52 8.67 8.07 -3.62
CA SER A 52 8.60 6.64 -3.89
C SER A 52 8.80 5.82 -2.61
N LEU A 53 9.84 6.14 -1.82
CA LEU A 53 10.13 5.47 -0.55
C LEU A 53 8.98 5.61 0.45
N TYR A 54 8.44 6.82 0.59
CA TYR A 54 7.23 7.09 1.38
C TYR A 54 6.04 6.24 0.89
N ALA A 55 5.76 6.25 -0.41
CA ALA A 55 4.62 5.52 -0.98
C ALA A 55 4.74 4.01 -0.80
N PHE A 56 5.90 3.41 -1.05
CA PHE A 56 6.14 1.99 -0.79
C PHE A 56 6.01 1.64 0.69
N SER A 57 6.48 2.51 1.58
CA SER A 57 6.29 2.34 3.02
C SER A 57 4.81 2.29 3.40
N CYS A 58 4.00 3.19 2.83
CA CYS A 58 2.56 3.21 3.07
C CYS A 58 1.86 1.99 2.50
N LEU A 59 2.27 1.53 1.32
CA LEU A 59 1.73 0.32 0.73
C LEU A 59 2.03 -0.92 1.59
N LYS A 60 3.26 -1.03 2.13
CA LYS A 60 3.68 -2.13 3.00
C LYS A 60 3.04 -2.12 4.39
N SER A 61 2.52 -0.97 4.82
CA SER A 61 1.78 -0.78 6.08
C SER A 61 0.27 -0.69 5.88
N ASP A 62 -0.25 -1.10 4.71
CA ASP A 62 -1.67 -1.08 4.34
C ASP A 62 -2.35 0.30 4.37
N TYR A 63 -1.58 1.39 4.46
CA TYR A 63 -2.05 2.77 4.37
C TYR A 63 -2.24 3.21 2.92
N ILE A 64 -3.01 2.43 2.15
CA ILE A 64 -3.19 2.59 0.70
C ILE A 64 -3.79 3.96 0.33
N ASP A 65 -4.64 4.57 1.17
CA ASP A 65 -5.25 5.87 0.85
C ASP A 65 -4.22 7.00 0.76
N ARG A 66 -3.09 6.86 1.46
CA ARG A 66 -1.98 7.81 1.41
C ARG A 66 -1.26 7.81 0.07
N LEU A 67 -1.52 6.84 -0.82
CA LEU A 67 -0.96 6.77 -2.17
C LEU A 67 -1.57 7.81 -3.13
N SER A 68 -2.74 8.37 -2.79
CA SER A 68 -3.44 9.36 -3.62
C SER A 68 -2.55 10.55 -4.02
N ILE A 69 -1.78 11.09 -3.06
CA ILE A 69 -0.86 12.21 -3.32
C ILE A 69 0.37 11.74 -4.13
N PRO A 70 1.14 10.72 -3.71
CA PRO A 70 2.28 10.19 -4.48
C PRO A 70 1.98 9.91 -5.95
N ILE A 71 0.82 9.30 -6.26
CA ILE A 71 0.39 8.99 -7.63
C ILE A 71 0.44 10.25 -8.52
N SER A 72 -0.06 11.38 -8.01
CA SER A 72 -0.09 12.65 -8.74
C SER A 72 1.27 13.36 -8.88
N LEU A 73 2.19 13.07 -7.96
CA LEU A 73 3.50 13.72 -7.89
C LEU A 73 4.56 12.99 -8.72
N LEU A 74 4.53 11.65 -8.75
CA LEU A 74 5.51 10.79 -9.42
C LEU A 74 5.28 10.75 -10.94
N LYS A 75 5.96 11.60 -11.71
CA LYS A 75 5.73 11.73 -13.17
C LYS A 75 6.94 12.12 -14.02
N PHE A 76 8.02 12.57 -13.40
CA PHE A 76 9.16 13.14 -14.13
C PHE A 76 10.12 12.07 -14.63
N SER A 77 10.60 11.17 -13.76
CA SER A 77 11.46 10.06 -14.17
C SER A 77 10.66 8.88 -14.75
N ARG A 78 11.34 7.96 -15.44
CA ARG A 78 10.72 6.75 -15.99
C ARG A 78 10.25 5.84 -14.85
N GLU A 79 11.08 5.71 -13.84
CA GLU A 79 10.88 4.92 -12.64
C GLU A 79 9.68 5.46 -11.86
N SER A 80 9.59 6.79 -11.69
CA SER A 80 8.48 7.46 -11.01
C SER A 80 7.15 7.24 -11.72
N ARG A 81 7.12 7.34 -13.07
CA ARG A 81 5.91 7.02 -13.84
C ARG A 81 5.50 5.56 -13.67
N SER A 82 6.46 4.64 -13.62
CA SER A 82 6.18 3.22 -13.36
C SER A 82 5.60 3.01 -11.96
N ASN A 83 6.18 3.64 -10.95
CA ASN A 83 5.69 3.59 -9.57
C ASN A 83 4.29 4.18 -9.44
N SER A 84 4.05 5.35 -10.04
CA SER A 84 2.72 5.98 -10.07
C SER A 84 1.67 5.06 -10.69
N ALA A 85 1.97 4.42 -11.83
CA ALA A 85 1.07 3.46 -12.46
C ALA A 85 0.79 2.26 -11.55
N TYR A 86 1.83 1.68 -10.93
CA TYR A 86 1.71 0.58 -9.99
C TYR A 86 0.81 0.93 -8.79
N PHE A 87 1.03 2.08 -8.14
CA PHE A 87 0.20 2.54 -7.02
C PHE A 87 -1.24 2.84 -7.45
N SER A 88 -1.43 3.39 -8.64
CA SER A 88 -2.77 3.68 -9.19
C SER A 88 -3.60 2.43 -9.37
N VAL A 89 -3.00 1.35 -9.88
CA VAL A 89 -3.66 0.06 -10.04
C VAL A 89 -4.16 -0.46 -8.70
N ILE A 90 -3.29 -0.46 -7.68
CA ILE A 90 -3.62 -0.96 -6.34
C ILE A 90 -4.73 -0.12 -5.69
N LEU A 91 -4.61 1.21 -5.71
CA LEU A 91 -5.62 2.11 -5.13
C LEU A 91 -6.98 1.96 -5.85
N MET A 92 -6.98 1.79 -7.17
CA MET A 92 -8.19 1.58 -7.95
C MET A 92 -8.84 0.24 -7.61
N GLN A 93 -8.07 -0.84 -7.58
CA GLN A 93 -8.54 -2.17 -7.20
C GLN A 93 -9.12 -2.17 -5.79
N LYS A 94 -8.54 -1.41 -4.85
CA LYS A 94 -9.09 -1.23 -3.49
C LYS A 94 -10.52 -0.70 -3.54
N LYS A 95 -10.71 0.42 -4.24
CA LYS A 95 -12.01 1.10 -4.33
C LYS A 95 -13.05 0.24 -5.03
N LEU A 96 -12.66 -0.44 -6.10
CA LEU A 96 -13.56 -1.29 -6.88
C LEU A 96 -13.96 -2.55 -6.12
N LEU A 97 -13.02 -3.21 -5.43
CA LEU A 97 -13.33 -4.38 -4.60
C LEU A 97 -14.27 -3.98 -3.46
N TYR A 98 -13.99 -2.85 -2.80
CA TYR A 98 -14.86 -2.31 -1.76
C TYR A 98 -16.28 -2.01 -2.30
N HIS A 99 -16.39 -1.30 -3.43
CA HIS A 99 -17.66 -1.01 -4.09
C HIS A 99 -18.42 -2.29 -4.48
N SER A 100 -17.71 -3.34 -4.90
CA SER A 100 -18.32 -4.63 -5.19
C SER A 100 -18.88 -5.32 -3.95
N LEU A 101 -18.11 -5.34 -2.87
CA LEU A 101 -18.48 -6.03 -1.63
C LEU A 101 -19.59 -5.31 -0.86
N VAL A 102 -19.63 -3.98 -0.90
CA VAL A 102 -20.60 -3.17 -0.17
C VAL A 102 -21.85 -2.87 -1.00
N ASP A 103 -21.68 -2.53 -2.29
CA ASP A 103 -22.77 -2.05 -3.14
C ASP A 103 -23.17 -3.06 -4.23
N GLY A 104 -22.53 -4.22 -4.30
CA GLY A 104 -22.86 -5.26 -5.29
C GLY A 104 -22.41 -4.93 -6.71
N TYR A 105 -21.45 -4.02 -6.91
CA TYR A 105 -20.93 -3.69 -8.22
C TYR A 105 -20.28 -4.90 -8.91
N ASN A 106 -20.68 -5.18 -10.15
CA ASN A 106 -20.17 -6.31 -10.91
C ASN A 106 -18.79 -6.00 -11.56
N LEU A 107 -17.74 -6.65 -11.06
CA LEU A 107 -16.36 -6.47 -11.56
C LEU A 107 -16.04 -7.30 -12.81
N SER A 108 -16.87 -8.26 -13.19
CA SER A 108 -16.55 -9.25 -14.25
C SER A 108 -16.29 -8.65 -15.63
N LYS A 109 -16.77 -7.44 -15.89
CA LYS A 109 -16.57 -6.72 -17.15
C LYS A 109 -15.28 -5.89 -17.19
N LEU A 110 -14.61 -5.71 -16.05
CA LEU A 110 -13.40 -4.89 -15.96
C LEU A 110 -12.17 -5.73 -16.25
N LYS A 111 -11.27 -5.18 -17.07
CA LYS A 111 -9.93 -5.72 -17.31
C LYS A 111 -8.91 -4.73 -16.80
N LEU A 112 -8.40 -4.98 -15.59
CA LEU A 112 -7.38 -4.15 -14.96
C LEU A 112 -6.02 -4.85 -15.00
N PRO A 113 -4.91 -4.10 -14.95
CA PRO A 113 -3.60 -4.69 -14.74
C PRO A 113 -3.53 -5.40 -13.39
N SER A 114 -2.79 -6.50 -13.32
CA SER A 114 -2.50 -7.22 -12.08
C SER A 114 -1.12 -6.83 -11.52
N THR A 115 -0.96 -6.92 -10.21
CA THR A 115 0.30 -6.74 -9.50
C THR A 115 0.52 -7.89 -8.51
N ASP A 116 1.75 -8.02 -7.98
CA ASP A 116 2.04 -9.01 -6.93
C ASP A 116 1.57 -8.59 -5.53
N TYR A 117 0.98 -7.39 -5.37
CA TYR A 117 0.44 -6.95 -4.10
C TYR A 117 -0.84 -7.73 -3.75
N ILE A 118 -1.01 -8.05 -2.47
CA ILE A 118 -2.07 -8.94 -1.96
C ILE A 118 -3.47 -8.54 -2.45
N LEU A 119 -3.77 -7.25 -2.43
CA LEU A 119 -5.06 -6.72 -2.86
C LEU A 119 -5.32 -6.99 -4.35
N SER A 120 -4.30 -6.93 -5.20
CA SER A 120 -4.45 -7.24 -6.61
C SER A 120 -4.70 -8.73 -6.84
N LYS A 121 -4.04 -9.60 -6.09
CA LYS A 121 -4.27 -11.05 -6.19
C LYS A 121 -5.72 -11.40 -5.81
N VAL A 122 -6.19 -10.84 -4.70
CA VAL A 122 -7.57 -11.06 -4.23
C VAL A 122 -8.59 -10.42 -5.18
N PHE A 123 -8.30 -9.22 -5.72
CA PHE A 123 -9.14 -8.58 -6.73
C PHE A 123 -9.32 -9.46 -7.96
N ASP A 124 -8.24 -10.05 -8.48
CA ASP A 124 -8.30 -10.92 -9.66
C ASP A 124 -9.12 -12.18 -9.38
N LEU A 125 -8.87 -12.83 -8.25
CA LEU A 125 -9.60 -14.03 -7.81
C LEU A 125 -11.10 -13.76 -7.62
N TYR A 126 -11.43 -12.62 -7.03
CA TYR A 126 -12.81 -12.21 -6.83
C TYR A 126 -13.50 -11.86 -8.16
N SER A 127 -12.83 -11.11 -9.04
CA SER A 127 -13.39 -10.69 -10.33
C SER A 127 -13.70 -11.88 -11.26
N GLU A 128 -12.92 -12.96 -11.14
CA GLU A 128 -13.12 -14.20 -11.89
C GLU A 128 -14.34 -15.02 -11.46
N LEU A 129 -14.90 -14.76 -10.27
CA LEU A 129 -16.16 -15.38 -9.86
C LEU A 129 -17.31 -15.01 -10.79
N GLY A 130 -17.20 -13.88 -11.51
CA GLY A 130 -18.26 -13.40 -12.38
C GLY A 130 -19.46 -12.87 -11.58
N GLU A 131 -20.65 -12.95 -12.19
CA GLU A 131 -21.91 -12.68 -11.50
C GLU A 131 -22.20 -13.78 -10.49
N HIS A 132 -22.38 -13.39 -9.23
CA HIS A 132 -22.64 -14.31 -8.13
C HIS A 132 -23.43 -13.61 -7.02
N GLU A 133 -24.17 -14.39 -6.23
CA GLU A 133 -24.84 -13.90 -5.03
C GLU A 133 -23.82 -13.47 -3.95
N ALA A 134 -24.09 -12.35 -3.30
CA ALA A 134 -23.23 -11.82 -2.26
C ALA A 134 -23.06 -12.82 -1.10
N ARG A 135 -21.81 -12.99 -0.65
CA ARG A 135 -21.45 -13.92 0.44
C ARG A 135 -20.89 -13.14 1.62
N THR A 136 -21.12 -13.66 2.81
CA THR A 136 -20.51 -13.12 4.05
C THR A 136 -19.01 -13.38 4.12
N LEU A 137 -18.54 -14.43 3.44
CA LEU A 137 -17.14 -14.84 3.40
C LEU A 137 -16.81 -15.43 2.03
N TYR A 138 -15.70 -14.98 1.47
CA TYR A 138 -15.07 -15.55 0.29
C TYR A 138 -13.76 -16.21 0.70
N ILE A 139 -13.52 -17.41 0.18
CA ILE A 139 -12.29 -18.16 0.40
C ILE A 139 -11.68 -18.43 -0.97
N PHE A 140 -10.42 -18.05 -1.11
CA PHE A 140 -9.66 -18.25 -2.34
C PHE A 140 -8.35 -18.98 -2.06
N THR A 141 -7.87 -19.70 -3.07
CA THR A 141 -6.53 -20.31 -3.06
C THR A 141 -5.66 -19.58 -4.06
N ASP A 142 -4.40 -19.31 -3.70
CA ASP A 142 -3.45 -18.68 -4.61
C ASP A 142 -3.18 -19.60 -5.81
N LYS A 143 -3.21 -19.00 -7.01
CA LYS A 143 -3.05 -19.75 -8.27
C LYS A 143 -1.65 -20.31 -8.47
N LYS A 144 -0.63 -19.66 -7.91
CA LYS A 144 0.78 -20.04 -8.07
C LYS A 144 1.23 -20.96 -6.93
N ASN A 145 0.67 -20.82 -5.73
CA ASN A 145 1.02 -21.64 -4.57
C ASN A 145 -0.24 -22.13 -3.83
N PRO A 146 -0.65 -23.39 -4.02
CA PRO A 146 -1.84 -23.96 -3.36
C PRO A 146 -1.82 -23.96 -1.83
N ARG A 147 -0.65 -23.76 -1.22
CA ARG A 147 -0.50 -23.61 0.23
C ARG A 147 -0.89 -22.22 0.73
N VAL A 148 -0.97 -21.22 -0.14
CA VAL A 148 -1.43 -19.90 0.24
C VAL A 148 -2.92 -19.78 -0.04
N SER A 149 -3.67 -19.31 0.94
CA SER A 149 -5.10 -19.04 0.81
C SER A 149 -5.48 -17.69 1.41
N TYR A 150 -6.59 -17.14 0.93
CA TYR A 150 -7.08 -15.82 1.27
C TYR A 150 -8.53 -15.91 1.75
N LYS A 151 -8.84 -15.23 2.85
CA LYS A 151 -10.22 -14.95 3.25
C LYS A 151 -10.52 -13.49 2.98
N LEU A 152 -11.64 -13.22 2.30
CA LEU A 152 -12.14 -11.89 2.03
C LEU A 152 -13.54 -11.75 2.62
N TYR A 153 -13.75 -10.75 3.46
CA TYR A 153 -15.03 -10.48 4.09
C TYR A 153 -15.17 -9.01 4.49
N VAL A 154 -16.39 -8.59 4.82
CA VAL A 154 -16.70 -7.24 5.29
C VAL A 154 -17.09 -7.29 6.77
N ILE A 155 -16.52 -6.40 7.57
CA ILE A 155 -16.96 -6.13 8.95
C ILE A 155 -17.73 -4.81 8.93
N ASN A 156 -18.97 -4.81 9.42
CA ASN A 156 -19.76 -3.60 9.54
C ASN A 156 -19.52 -2.96 10.91
N ASP A 157 -19.05 -1.71 10.91
CA ASP A 157 -19.04 -0.81 12.06
C ASP A 157 -20.24 0.14 11.95
N GLU A 158 -20.61 0.84 13.02
CA GLU A 158 -21.82 1.70 13.07
C GLU A 158 -21.85 2.79 11.98
N GLN A 159 -20.67 3.21 11.49
CA GLN A 159 -20.53 4.30 10.52
C GLN A 159 -19.85 3.89 9.21
N LEU A 160 -19.15 2.75 9.17
CA LEU A 160 -18.30 2.38 8.03
C LEU A 160 -18.07 0.88 7.96
N SER A 161 -18.31 0.30 6.78
CA SER A 161 -17.91 -1.07 6.47
C SER A 161 -16.40 -1.14 6.25
N LYS A 162 -15.77 -2.21 6.73
CA LYS A 162 -14.34 -2.47 6.58
C LYS A 162 -14.14 -3.75 5.79
N MET A 163 -13.45 -3.66 4.66
CA MET A 163 -13.02 -4.82 3.89
C MET A 163 -11.79 -5.43 4.55
N VAL A 164 -11.84 -6.73 4.82
CA VAL A 164 -10.75 -7.47 5.46
C VAL A 164 -10.24 -8.57 4.54
N ILE A 165 -8.92 -8.63 4.37
CA ILE A 165 -8.22 -9.72 3.70
C ILE A 165 -7.32 -10.39 4.72
N GLU A 166 -7.49 -11.69 4.95
CA GLU A 166 -6.58 -12.50 5.74
C GLU A 166 -5.83 -13.47 4.84
N GLU A 167 -4.51 -13.51 4.98
CA GLU A 167 -3.62 -14.44 4.30
C GLU A 167 -3.25 -15.60 5.23
N TYR A 168 -3.23 -16.80 4.66
CA TYR A 168 -2.89 -18.03 5.35
C TYR A 168 -1.86 -18.83 4.56
N PHE A 169 -0.91 -19.45 5.26
CA PHE A 169 -0.05 -20.49 4.73
C PHE A 169 -0.43 -21.83 5.37
N ASP A 170 -0.89 -22.77 4.56
CA ASP A 170 -1.60 -23.98 4.94
C ASP A 170 -2.81 -23.65 5.84
N THR A 171 -2.63 -23.67 7.16
CA THR A 171 -3.66 -23.33 8.16
C THR A 171 -3.25 -22.19 9.07
N ILE A 172 -2.04 -21.66 8.92
CA ILE A 172 -1.44 -20.65 9.78
C ILE A 172 -1.75 -19.27 9.20
N SER A 173 -2.38 -18.39 9.97
CA SER A 173 -2.59 -17.00 9.57
C SER A 173 -1.25 -16.26 9.53
N ILE A 174 -0.96 -15.63 8.39
CA ILE A 174 0.28 -14.87 8.16
C ILE A 174 0.05 -13.40 8.45
N GLN A 175 -0.95 -12.80 7.80
CA GLN A 175 -1.20 -11.37 7.84
C GLN A 175 -2.69 -11.09 7.68
N ARG A 176 -3.12 -10.01 8.34
CA ARG A 176 -4.48 -9.48 8.24
C ARG A 176 -4.41 -8.04 7.78
N HIS A 177 -5.05 -7.77 6.65
CA HIS A 177 -5.14 -6.45 6.04
C HIS A 177 -6.55 -5.91 6.22
N VAL A 178 -6.67 -4.65 6.63
CA VAL A 178 -7.96 -3.99 6.87
C VAL A 178 -8.02 -2.70 6.09
N TYR A 179 -9.07 -2.54 5.29
CA TYR A 179 -9.26 -1.44 4.37
C TYR A 179 -10.67 -0.87 4.50
N TRP A 180 -10.83 0.40 4.16
CA TRP A 180 -12.11 1.11 4.05
C TRP A 180 -12.07 2.14 2.92
#